data_AF-A0A173TCM7-F1
#
_entry.id   AF-A0A173TCM7-F1
#
_cell.length_a   1.000
_cell.length_b   1.000
_cell.length_c   1.000
_cell.angle_alpha   90.00
_cell.angle_beta   90.00
_cell.angle_gamma   90.00
#
_symmetry.space_group_name_H-M   'P 1'
#
loop_
_entity.id
_entity.type
_entity.pdbx_description
1 polymer ?
#
loop_
_entity_poly.entity_id
_entity_poly.type
_entity_poly.pdbx_seq_one_letter_code
_entity_poly.pdbx_strand_id
1 'polypeptide(L)'
;MSTKIYNAYKLEGDYNLTSLNEFCNNLRKEVTKISEQMILDWIVNKTLYYYNFKKLHGSQAVQNMIMQTKNFKEMHEIWKLVDVDRWDSLYWNISDMALERNLQNQRKREIIQIFPLQDKILVMFFGSKDIQNYLENTGHFDDYHYQNQCERPDTISEEEWNIRCMDWRKAIGPDYVPCKHGFCVELFDINNVFPKFVISDETIHIKNEEDQTKELIKTLSMSNIKGYPTNERSFDEWFRFKESEEYKEWIKDAKKLIHSKCDFITTKGEFINLIRSK
;
A
#
# COMPACT_ATOMS: atom_id res chain seq x y z
N MET A 1 -6.12 27.51 16.08
CA MET A 1 -6.04 26.12 15.56
C MET A 1 -5.59 26.18 14.12
N SER A 2 -4.65 25.31 13.74
CA SER A 2 -4.31 25.08 12.34
C SER A 2 -5.41 24.24 11.70
N THR A 3 -5.97 24.69 10.60
CA THR A 3 -6.91 23.91 9.79
C THR A 3 -6.16 23.49 8.55
N LYS A 4 -5.81 22.20 8.45
CA LYS A 4 -5.15 21.61 7.28
C LYS A 4 -6.10 20.58 6.70
N ILE A 5 -6.59 20.84 5.50
CA ILE A 5 -7.54 19.96 4.80
C ILE A 5 -6.84 19.51 3.52
N TYR A 6 -6.12 18.39 3.65
CA TYR A 6 -5.50 17.67 2.54
C TYR A 6 -6.49 16.64 1.97
N ASN A 7 -6.26 16.17 0.74
CA ASN A 7 -7.12 15.21 0.04
C ASN A 7 -8.58 15.68 -0.02
N ALA A 8 -8.74 16.96 -0.37
CA ALA A 8 -9.99 17.67 -0.38
C ALA A 8 -10.33 18.10 -1.81
N TYR A 9 -11.54 17.77 -2.23
CA TYR A 9 -11.95 17.89 -3.62
C TYR A 9 -13.32 18.54 -3.73
N LYS A 10 -13.59 19.11 -4.88
CA LYS A 10 -14.94 19.46 -5.35
C LYS A 10 -15.37 18.37 -6.32
N LEU A 11 -16.57 17.82 -6.12
CA LEU A 11 -17.15 16.87 -7.07
C LEU A 11 -17.74 17.64 -8.26
N GLU A 12 -17.36 17.26 -9.48
CA GLU A 12 -17.82 17.88 -10.71
C GLU A 12 -19.20 17.34 -11.15
N GLY A 13 -20.08 18.27 -11.51
CA GLY A 13 -21.45 18.00 -11.95
C GLY A 13 -22.53 18.27 -10.90
N ASP A 14 -23.79 18.27 -11.35
CA ASP A 14 -24.97 18.47 -10.50
C ASP A 14 -25.60 17.12 -10.13
N TYR A 15 -25.63 16.81 -8.82
CA TYR A 15 -26.18 15.56 -8.33
C TYR A 15 -27.39 15.77 -7.43
N ASN A 16 -28.44 15.00 -7.69
CA ASN A 16 -29.46 14.74 -6.67
C ASN A 16 -29.05 13.49 -5.87
N LEU A 17 -29.81 13.14 -4.83
CA LEU A 17 -29.47 11.99 -3.98
C LEU A 17 -29.40 10.67 -4.74
N THR A 18 -30.23 10.50 -5.77
CA THR A 18 -30.25 9.27 -6.59
C THR A 18 -29.02 9.21 -7.49
N SER A 19 -28.71 10.27 -8.24
CA SER A 19 -27.55 10.29 -9.13
C SER A 19 -26.23 10.26 -8.34
N LEU A 20 -26.18 10.86 -7.14
CA LEU A 20 -25.03 10.76 -6.24
C LEU A 20 -24.81 9.32 -5.75
N ASN A 21 -25.88 8.61 -5.42
CA ASN A 21 -25.80 7.21 -5.01
C ASN A 21 -25.35 6.31 -6.17
N GLU A 22 -25.84 6.55 -7.39
CA GLU A 22 -25.39 5.85 -8.60
C GLU A 22 -23.90 6.09 -8.88
N PHE A 23 -23.46 7.34 -8.77
CA PHE A 23 -22.04 7.71 -8.86
C PHE A 23 -21.20 6.92 -7.84
N CYS A 24 -21.60 6.93 -6.57
CA CYS A 24 -20.89 6.19 -5.51
C CYS A 24 -20.91 4.67 -5.76
N ASN A 25 -21.99 4.11 -6.32
CA ASN A 25 -22.08 2.70 -6.66
C ASN A 25 -21.14 2.30 -7.80
N ASN A 26 -20.99 3.15 -8.81
CA ASN A 26 -20.04 2.92 -9.89
C ASN A 26 -18.61 3.01 -9.35
N LEU A 27 -18.32 4.05 -8.56
CA LEU A 27 -17.01 4.23 -7.96
C LEU A 27 -16.62 3.05 -7.04
N ARG A 28 -17.57 2.51 -6.25
CA ARG A 28 -17.36 1.29 -5.46
C ARG A 28 -16.90 0.11 -6.31
N LYS A 29 -17.53 -0.11 -7.47
CA LYS A 29 -17.16 -1.24 -8.35
C LYS A 29 -15.74 -1.08 -8.89
N GLU A 30 -15.38 0.12 -9.29
CA GLU A 30 -14.05 0.44 -9.83
C GLU A 30 -12.97 0.32 -8.75
N VAL A 31 -13.17 0.97 -7.60
CA VAL A 31 -12.26 0.90 -6.46
C VAL A 31 -12.13 -0.53 -5.95
N THR A 32 -13.23 -1.29 -5.87
CA THR A 32 -13.19 -2.70 -5.47
C THR A 32 -12.28 -3.52 -6.37
N LYS A 33 -12.38 -3.35 -7.70
CA LYS A 33 -11.52 -4.05 -8.65
C LYS A 33 -10.04 -3.71 -8.46
N ILE A 34 -9.72 -2.44 -8.23
CA ILE A 34 -8.33 -1.99 -8.02
C ILE A 34 -7.81 -2.55 -6.69
N SER A 35 -8.59 -2.45 -5.62
CA SER A 35 -8.23 -2.95 -4.29
C SER A 35 -8.07 -4.47 -4.28
N GLU A 36 -8.95 -5.22 -4.95
CA GLU A 36 -8.84 -6.68 -5.17
C GLU A 36 -7.49 -7.02 -5.82
N GLN A 37 -7.16 -6.33 -6.92
CA GLN A 37 -5.90 -6.53 -7.64
C GLN A 37 -4.67 -6.23 -6.78
N MET A 38 -4.68 -5.11 -6.05
CA MET A 38 -3.57 -4.74 -5.16
C MET A 38 -3.34 -5.77 -4.04
N ILE A 39 -4.42 -6.35 -3.51
CA ILE A 39 -4.31 -7.42 -2.50
C ILE A 39 -3.73 -8.67 -3.14
N LEU A 40 -4.22 -9.09 -4.31
CA LEU A 40 -3.68 -10.26 -5.00
C LEU A 40 -2.18 -10.10 -5.32
N ASP A 41 -1.79 -8.94 -5.87
CA ASP A 41 -0.39 -8.63 -6.18
C ASP A 41 0.47 -8.68 -4.91
N TRP A 42 -0.03 -8.15 -3.79
CA TRP A 42 0.67 -8.24 -2.52
C TRP A 42 0.87 -9.69 -2.05
N ILE A 43 -0.17 -10.52 -2.10
CA ILE A 43 -0.12 -11.92 -1.67
C ILE A 43 0.90 -12.70 -2.52
N VAL A 44 0.84 -12.55 -3.84
CA VAL A 44 1.74 -13.24 -4.78
C VAL A 44 3.19 -12.81 -4.54
N ASN A 45 3.45 -11.51 -4.53
CA ASN A 45 4.82 -11.01 -4.32
C ASN A 45 5.36 -11.34 -2.92
N LYS A 46 4.49 -11.40 -1.91
CA LYS A 46 4.88 -11.84 -0.56
C LYS A 46 5.22 -13.32 -0.52
N THR A 47 4.51 -14.16 -1.27
CA THR A 47 4.83 -15.58 -1.42
C THR A 47 6.19 -15.77 -2.10
N LEU A 48 6.43 -15.04 -3.20
CA LEU A 48 7.70 -15.05 -3.92
C LEU A 48 8.88 -14.55 -3.08
N TYR A 49 8.66 -13.53 -2.23
CA TYR A 49 9.67 -13.09 -1.27
C TYR A 49 10.17 -14.24 -0.39
N TYR A 50 9.28 -15.06 0.16
CA TYR A 50 9.66 -16.19 1.01
C TYR A 50 10.34 -17.31 0.22
N TYR A 51 9.85 -17.59 -0.99
CA TYR A 51 10.49 -18.53 -1.91
C TYR A 51 11.95 -18.13 -2.19
N ASN A 52 12.16 -16.89 -2.62
CA ASN A 52 13.50 -16.39 -2.91
C ASN A 52 14.38 -16.25 -1.66
N PHE A 53 13.80 -15.92 -0.50
CA PHE A 53 14.52 -15.91 0.77
C PHE A 53 15.14 -17.28 1.07
N LYS A 54 14.36 -18.36 0.93
CA LYS A 54 14.87 -19.72 1.14
C LYS A 54 15.97 -20.07 0.15
N LYS A 55 15.80 -19.71 -1.13
CA LYS A 55 16.83 -19.92 -2.16
C LYS A 55 18.15 -19.20 -1.83
N LEU A 56 18.08 -17.96 -1.38
CA LEU A 56 19.24 -17.14 -1.04
C LEU A 56 19.98 -17.65 0.20
N HIS A 57 19.24 -17.91 1.29
CA HIS A 57 19.83 -18.14 2.62
C HIS A 57 19.91 -19.60 3.04
N GLY A 58 19.15 -20.48 2.37
CA GLY A 58 19.08 -21.91 2.67
C GLY A 58 18.28 -22.26 3.92
N SER A 59 18.11 -23.57 4.16
CA SER A 59 17.23 -24.09 5.21
C SER A 59 17.65 -23.70 6.63
N GLN A 60 18.95 -23.55 6.91
CA GLN A 60 19.41 -23.16 8.24
C GLN A 60 18.90 -21.77 8.65
N ALA A 61 18.87 -20.82 7.71
CA ALA A 61 18.32 -19.50 7.97
C ALA A 61 16.80 -19.55 8.21
N VAL A 62 16.08 -20.38 7.46
CA VAL A 62 14.64 -20.60 7.68
C VAL A 62 14.38 -21.16 9.09
N GLN A 63 15.15 -22.15 9.53
CA GLN A 63 15.06 -22.70 10.89
C GLN A 63 15.31 -21.63 11.96
N ASN A 64 16.29 -20.75 11.75
CA ASN A 64 16.53 -19.61 12.64
C ASN A 64 15.31 -18.67 12.68
N MET A 65 14.68 -18.39 11.54
CA MET A 65 13.45 -17.59 11.49
C MET A 65 12.29 -18.25 12.23
N ILE A 66 12.12 -19.57 12.13
CA ILE A 66 11.12 -20.33 12.91
C ILE A 66 11.34 -20.14 14.41
N MET A 67 12.58 -20.25 14.88
CA MET A 67 12.92 -20.08 16.30
C MET A 67 12.65 -18.64 16.78
N GLN A 68 13.02 -17.64 15.98
CA GLN A 68 12.82 -16.22 16.30
C GLN A 68 11.33 -15.84 16.35
N THR A 69 10.50 -16.50 15.55
CA THR A 69 9.07 -16.18 15.41
C THR A 69 8.16 -17.01 16.31
N LYS A 70 8.69 -17.88 17.18
CA LYS A 70 7.91 -18.81 18.03
C LYS A 70 6.74 -18.20 18.83
N ASN A 71 6.85 -16.92 19.20
CA ASN A 71 5.83 -16.20 19.99
C ASN A 71 4.84 -15.43 19.11
N PHE A 72 5.00 -15.45 17.79
CA PHE A 72 4.17 -14.74 16.81
C PHE A 72 3.53 -15.76 15.88
N LYS A 73 2.37 -16.31 16.28
CA LYS A 73 1.69 -17.45 15.63
C LYS A 73 1.65 -17.34 14.10
N GLU A 74 1.18 -16.21 13.56
CA GLU A 74 1.11 -15.97 12.10
C GLU A 74 2.47 -16.14 11.40
N MET A 75 3.49 -15.45 11.90
CA MET A 75 4.83 -15.48 11.29
C MET A 75 5.49 -16.84 11.47
N HIS A 76 5.25 -17.51 12.60
CA HIS A 76 5.77 -18.84 12.88
C HIS A 76 5.25 -19.87 11.88
N GLU A 77 3.95 -19.87 11.61
CA GLU A 77 3.34 -20.80 10.64
C GLU A 77 3.81 -20.53 9.21
N ILE A 78 3.98 -19.26 8.82
CA ILE A 78 4.60 -18.90 7.55
C ILE A 78 5.97 -19.57 7.39
N TRP A 79 6.88 -19.41 8.36
CA TRP A 79 8.22 -19.95 8.25
C TRP A 79 8.26 -21.49 8.27
N LYS A 80 7.34 -22.15 8.98
CA LYS A 80 7.19 -23.61 8.89
C LYS A 80 6.83 -24.04 7.48
N LEU A 81 5.90 -23.37 6.82
CA LEU A 81 5.50 -23.71 5.45
C LEU A 81 6.65 -23.49 4.45
N VAL A 82 7.45 -22.44 4.65
CA VAL A 82 8.68 -22.20 3.87
C VAL A 82 9.67 -23.34 4.05
N ASP A 83 9.87 -23.83 5.27
CA ASP A 83 10.81 -24.91 5.56
C ASP A 83 10.49 -26.21 4.82
N VAL A 84 9.20 -26.55 4.70
CA VAL A 84 8.72 -27.76 4.02
C VAL A 84 8.27 -27.54 2.57
N ASP A 85 8.59 -26.39 1.97
CA ASP A 85 8.29 -26.05 0.57
C ASP A 85 6.78 -26.11 0.21
N ARG A 86 5.89 -25.85 1.18
CA ARG A 86 4.43 -25.86 1.00
C ARG A 86 3.92 -24.51 0.50
N TRP A 87 4.30 -24.16 -0.73
CA TRP A 87 4.00 -22.86 -1.36
C TRP A 87 2.50 -22.61 -1.57
N ASP A 88 1.72 -23.66 -1.83
CA ASP A 88 0.26 -23.63 -1.91
C ASP A 88 -0.36 -23.12 -0.61
N SER A 89 0.05 -23.73 0.50
CA SER A 89 -0.47 -23.42 1.83
C SER A 89 0.07 -22.09 2.32
N LEU A 90 1.30 -21.73 1.92
CA LEU A 90 1.89 -20.43 2.22
C LEU A 90 1.08 -19.31 1.57
N TYR A 91 0.71 -19.46 0.30
CA TYR A 91 -0.14 -18.51 -0.42
C TYR A 91 -1.47 -18.29 0.32
N TRP A 92 -2.14 -19.39 0.72
CA TRP A 92 -3.40 -19.30 1.46
C TRP A 92 -3.23 -18.66 2.84
N ASN A 93 -2.19 -19.02 3.60
CA ASN A 93 -1.91 -18.39 4.89
C ASN A 93 -1.61 -16.90 4.76
N ILE A 94 -0.91 -16.47 3.71
CA ILE A 94 -0.68 -15.05 3.43
C ILE A 94 -1.99 -14.35 3.05
N SER A 95 -2.86 -15.02 2.31
CA SER A 95 -4.20 -14.53 1.95
C SER A 95 -5.06 -14.32 3.20
N ASP A 96 -5.10 -15.30 4.09
CA ASP A 96 -5.83 -15.21 5.37
C ASP A 96 -5.27 -14.09 6.24
N MET A 97 -3.95 -13.96 6.33
CA MET A 97 -3.31 -12.85 7.03
C MET A 97 -3.67 -11.48 6.40
N ALA A 98 -3.79 -11.37 5.08
CA ALA A 98 -4.23 -10.14 4.43
C ALA A 98 -5.65 -9.76 4.87
N LEU A 99 -6.53 -10.74 5.00
CA LEU A 99 -7.90 -10.55 5.47
C LEU A 99 -7.93 -10.17 6.95
N GLU A 100 -7.29 -10.95 7.82
CA GLU A 100 -7.25 -10.74 9.27
C GLU A 100 -6.64 -9.39 9.64
N ARG A 101 -5.54 -8.99 8.98
CA ARG A 101 -4.90 -7.69 9.25
C ARG A 101 -5.77 -6.51 8.83
N ASN A 102 -6.57 -6.64 7.79
CA ASN A 102 -7.52 -5.62 7.37
C ASN A 102 -8.78 -5.60 8.27
N LEU A 103 -9.17 -6.74 8.81
CA LEU A 103 -10.25 -6.85 9.80
C LEU A 103 -9.85 -6.22 11.15
N GLN A 104 -8.62 -6.48 11.62
CA GLN A 104 -8.12 -5.99 12.90
C GLN A 104 -7.59 -4.56 12.84
N ASN A 105 -6.98 -4.16 11.72
CA ASN A 105 -6.61 -2.77 11.47
C ASN A 105 -7.66 -2.13 10.55
N GLN A 106 -8.52 -1.27 11.10
CA GLN A 106 -9.39 -0.35 10.35
C GLN A 106 -8.62 0.65 9.43
N ARG A 107 -7.39 0.33 9.00
CA ARG A 107 -6.41 1.19 8.33
C ARG A 107 -6.46 1.16 6.81
N LYS A 108 -7.27 0.28 6.19
CA LYS A 108 -7.50 0.26 4.74
C LYS A 108 -8.99 0.35 4.40
N ARG A 109 -9.67 1.34 4.99
CA ARG A 109 -10.99 1.70 4.49
C ARG A 109 -10.78 2.76 3.43
N GLU A 110 -11.20 2.47 2.20
CA GLU A 110 -11.27 3.46 1.13
C GLU A 110 -12.58 4.21 1.33
N ILE A 111 -12.54 5.38 1.95
CA ILE A 111 -13.72 6.15 2.36
C ILE A 111 -13.71 7.50 1.67
N ILE A 112 -14.87 7.90 1.15
CA ILE A 112 -15.14 9.30 0.83
C ILE A 112 -16.13 9.87 1.83
N GLN A 113 -15.79 11.05 2.36
CA GLN A 113 -16.70 11.87 3.14
C GLN A 113 -17.24 12.97 2.22
N ILE A 114 -18.56 13.09 2.12
CA ILE A 114 -19.26 13.97 1.18
C ILE A 114 -19.99 15.06 1.95
N PHE A 115 -19.73 16.32 1.61
CA PHE A 115 -20.32 17.49 2.25
C PHE A 115 -21.11 18.31 1.22
N PRO A 116 -22.45 18.16 1.16
CA PRO A 116 -23.27 18.98 0.29
C PRO A 116 -23.33 20.42 0.82
N LEU A 117 -22.94 21.37 -0.02
CA LEU A 117 -23.18 22.79 0.17
C LEU A 117 -24.31 23.25 -0.76
N GLN A 118 -24.62 24.54 -0.77
CA GLN A 118 -25.76 25.08 -1.52
C GLN A 118 -25.53 25.05 -3.03
N ASP A 119 -24.27 25.21 -3.46
CA ASP A 119 -23.84 25.41 -4.84
C ASP A 119 -22.77 24.40 -5.31
N LYS A 120 -22.33 23.50 -4.42
CA LYS A 120 -21.30 22.49 -4.72
C LYS A 120 -21.34 21.33 -3.74
N ILE A 121 -20.63 20.26 -4.08
CA ILE A 121 -20.38 19.12 -3.18
C ILE A 121 -18.87 19.05 -2.93
N LEU A 122 -18.48 19.13 -1.66
CA LEU A 122 -17.09 18.90 -1.25
C LEU A 122 -16.90 17.44 -0.87
N VAL A 123 -15.69 16.94 -1.08
CA VAL A 123 -15.33 15.55 -0.80
C VAL A 123 -13.98 15.51 -0.09
N MET A 124 -13.85 14.64 0.90
CA MET A 124 -12.55 14.24 1.46
C MET A 124 -12.34 12.75 1.28
N PHE A 125 -11.15 12.36 0.85
CA PHE A 125 -10.78 10.95 0.71
C PHE A 125 -9.84 10.49 1.83
N PHE A 126 -10.19 9.36 2.44
CA PHE A 126 -9.39 8.68 3.45
C PHE A 126 -9.13 7.26 2.97
N GLY A 127 -7.88 6.95 2.65
CA GLY A 127 -7.58 5.69 2.00
C GLY A 127 -6.13 5.56 1.54
N SER A 128 -5.88 4.60 0.66
CA SER A 128 -4.55 4.36 0.10
C SER A 128 -4.19 5.39 -0.97
N LYS A 129 -2.88 5.67 -1.12
CA LYS A 129 -2.39 6.63 -2.12
C LYS A 129 -2.70 6.17 -3.56
N ASP A 130 -2.74 4.86 -3.80
CA ASP A 130 -3.06 4.31 -5.11
C ASP A 130 -4.51 4.63 -5.52
N ILE A 131 -5.46 4.46 -4.59
CA ILE A 131 -6.86 4.85 -4.84
C ILE A 131 -7.00 6.37 -4.91
N GLN A 132 -6.28 7.13 -4.08
CA GLN A 132 -6.26 8.59 -4.20
C GLN A 132 -5.83 9.04 -5.60
N ASN A 133 -4.70 8.52 -6.10
CA ASN A 133 -4.21 8.82 -7.43
C ASN A 133 -5.23 8.42 -8.50
N TYR A 134 -5.90 7.27 -8.33
CA TYR A 134 -6.96 6.86 -9.24
C TYR A 134 -8.10 7.89 -9.28
N LEU A 135 -8.62 8.29 -8.11
CA LEU A 135 -9.70 9.28 -7.99
C LEU A 135 -9.33 10.59 -8.67
N GLU A 136 -8.13 11.11 -8.40
CA GLU A 136 -7.61 12.35 -8.99
C GLU A 136 -7.51 12.30 -10.52
N ASN A 137 -7.38 11.10 -11.10
CA ASN A 137 -7.30 10.90 -12.56
C ASN A 137 -8.65 10.54 -13.23
N THR A 138 -9.74 10.40 -12.46
CA THR A 138 -11.07 10.12 -13.04
C THR A 138 -11.68 11.31 -13.77
N GLY A 139 -11.24 12.53 -13.46
CA GLY A 139 -11.85 13.78 -13.93
C GLY A 139 -13.16 14.15 -13.21
N HIS A 140 -13.56 13.40 -12.19
CA HIS A 140 -14.74 13.71 -11.37
C HIS A 140 -14.43 14.61 -10.18
N PHE A 141 -13.17 14.71 -9.78
CA PHE A 141 -12.73 15.38 -8.56
C PHE A 141 -11.71 16.47 -8.89
N ASP A 142 -12.09 17.72 -8.66
CA ASP A 142 -11.19 18.86 -8.78
C ASP A 142 -10.54 19.16 -7.43
N ASP A 143 -9.24 19.50 -7.43
CA ASP A 143 -8.55 19.91 -6.21
C ASP A 143 -9.23 21.12 -5.57
N TYR A 144 -9.64 20.95 -4.31
CA TYR A 144 -10.31 21.97 -3.51
C TYR A 144 -9.74 22.07 -2.09
N HIS A 145 -8.44 21.79 -1.95
CA HIS A 145 -7.76 21.82 -0.66
C HIS A 145 -7.72 23.24 -0.06
N TYR A 146 -7.57 23.29 1.27
CA TYR A 146 -7.36 24.53 2.01
C TYR A 146 -6.44 24.31 3.22
N GLN A 147 -5.52 25.25 3.46
CA GLN A 147 -4.77 25.31 4.71
C GLN A 147 -4.52 26.74 5.19
N ASN A 148 -4.66 26.98 6.48
CA ASN A 148 -4.46 28.32 7.05
C ASN A 148 -3.01 28.62 7.48
N GLN A 149 -2.07 27.67 7.32
CA GLN A 149 -0.69 27.76 7.81
C GLN A 149 0.39 27.90 6.73
N CYS A 150 0.03 27.83 5.45
CA CYS A 150 0.99 27.99 4.37
C CYS A 150 0.54 29.08 3.43
N GLU A 151 1.49 29.56 2.62
CA GLU A 151 1.20 30.45 1.52
C GLU A 151 0.20 29.81 0.56
N ARG A 152 -0.77 30.62 0.12
CA ARG A 152 -1.73 30.27 -0.94
C ARG A 152 -0.93 29.88 -2.20
N PRO A 153 -1.30 28.80 -2.91
CA PRO A 153 -0.69 28.51 -4.21
C PRO A 153 -0.82 29.68 -5.17
N ASP A 154 0.24 30.02 -5.91
CA ASP A 154 0.24 31.14 -6.86
C ASP A 154 -0.86 31.04 -7.92
N THR A 155 -1.31 29.82 -8.21
CA THR A 155 -2.36 29.51 -9.19
C THR A 155 -3.79 29.78 -8.72
N ILE A 156 -4.02 30.00 -7.42
CA ILE A 156 -5.35 30.20 -6.83
C ILE A 156 -5.48 31.66 -6.42
N SER A 157 -6.55 32.39 -6.76
CA SER A 157 -6.68 33.79 -6.33
C SER A 157 -6.92 33.93 -4.82
N GLU A 158 -6.65 35.11 -4.24
CA GLU A 158 -6.93 35.35 -2.82
C GLU A 158 -8.43 35.25 -2.52
N GLU A 159 -9.28 35.74 -3.42
CA GLU A 159 -10.73 35.63 -3.32
C GLU A 159 -11.16 34.17 -3.30
N GLU A 160 -10.66 33.35 -4.23
CA GLU A 160 -10.96 31.92 -4.26
C GLU A 160 -10.49 31.22 -2.98
N TRP A 161 -9.28 31.53 -2.50
CA TRP A 161 -8.74 30.93 -1.28
C TRP A 161 -9.59 31.25 -0.03
N ASN A 162 -10.11 32.48 0.04
CA ASN A 162 -11.03 32.89 1.09
C ASN A 162 -12.39 32.19 0.98
N ILE A 163 -12.90 31.98 -0.24
CA ILE A 163 -14.12 31.19 -0.48
C ILE A 163 -13.91 29.75 0.00
N ARG A 164 -12.79 29.10 -0.36
CA ARG A 164 -12.45 27.74 0.10
C ARG A 164 -12.44 27.67 1.63
N CYS A 165 -11.86 28.65 2.31
CA CYS A 165 -11.87 28.74 3.78
C CYS A 165 -13.30 28.74 4.35
N MET A 166 -14.17 29.59 3.80
CA MET A 166 -15.55 29.71 4.24
C MET A 166 -16.35 28.43 3.99
N ASP A 167 -16.18 27.82 2.82
CA ASP A 167 -16.84 26.58 2.43
C ASP A 167 -16.45 25.43 3.36
N TRP A 168 -15.15 25.26 3.63
CA TRP A 168 -14.69 24.24 4.56
C TRP A 168 -15.11 24.50 6.01
N ARG A 169 -15.15 25.76 6.44
CA ARG A 169 -15.70 26.11 7.76
C ARG A 169 -17.18 25.75 7.86
N LYS A 170 -17.95 25.93 6.78
CA LYS A 170 -19.36 25.53 6.72
C LYS A 170 -19.53 24.01 6.66
N ALA A 171 -18.63 23.30 5.96
CA ALA A 171 -18.70 21.87 5.75
C ALA A 171 -18.34 21.05 7.00
N ILE A 172 -17.30 21.44 7.75
CA ILE A 172 -16.78 20.64 8.89
C ILE A 172 -16.57 21.43 10.18
N GLY A 173 -16.89 22.73 10.21
CA GLY A 173 -16.81 23.53 11.43
C GLY A 173 -17.97 23.23 12.40
N PRO A 174 -17.81 23.54 13.70
CA PRO A 174 -16.65 24.18 14.32
C PRO A 174 -15.59 23.21 14.86
N ASP A 175 -15.86 21.89 14.87
CA ASP A 175 -14.95 20.92 15.47
C ASP A 175 -13.90 20.35 14.50
N TYR A 176 -14.09 20.55 13.20
CA TYR A 176 -13.19 20.13 12.13
C TYR A 176 -12.91 18.62 12.16
N VAL A 177 -13.92 17.82 12.55
CA VAL A 177 -13.87 16.35 12.56
C VAL A 177 -14.72 15.82 11.40
N PRO A 178 -14.13 15.49 10.23
CA PRO A 178 -14.87 15.14 9.00
C PRO A 178 -15.98 14.10 9.19
N CYS A 179 -15.73 13.04 9.98
CA CYS A 179 -16.69 11.95 10.16
C CYS A 179 -17.96 12.34 10.93
N LYS A 180 -18.03 13.54 11.51
CA LYS A 180 -19.23 14.06 12.18
C LYS A 180 -20.10 14.95 11.28
N HIS A 181 -19.67 15.21 10.04
CA HIS A 181 -20.35 16.12 9.12
C HIS A 181 -20.59 15.44 7.77
N GLY A 182 -21.71 15.74 7.11
CA GLY A 182 -22.02 15.18 5.80
C GLY A 182 -22.29 13.67 5.81
N PHE A 183 -22.00 13.00 4.69
CA PHE A 183 -22.24 11.57 4.47
C PHE A 183 -20.92 10.80 4.32
N CYS A 184 -20.85 9.64 4.94
CA CYS A 184 -19.73 8.72 4.79
C CYS A 184 -20.10 7.61 3.80
N VAL A 185 -19.24 7.39 2.81
CA VAL A 185 -19.40 6.32 1.82
C VAL A 185 -18.13 5.48 1.83
N GLU A 186 -18.28 4.22 2.25
CA GLU A 186 -17.25 3.20 2.10
C GLU A 186 -17.25 2.72 0.64
N LEU A 187 -16.08 2.83 0.00
CA LEU A 187 -15.84 2.46 -1.40
C LEU A 187 -15.36 1.01 -1.56
N PHE A 188 -14.77 0.44 -0.50
CA PHE A 188 -14.26 -0.92 -0.50
C PHE A 188 -14.56 -1.62 0.82
N ASP A 189 -15.29 -2.73 0.74
CA ASP A 189 -15.55 -3.62 1.87
C ASP A 189 -14.88 -4.97 1.64
N ILE A 190 -13.76 -5.19 2.33
CA ILE A 190 -12.98 -6.41 2.21
C ILE A 190 -13.76 -7.67 2.65
N ASN A 191 -14.79 -7.53 3.49
CA ASN A 191 -15.58 -8.67 3.95
C ASN A 191 -16.38 -9.33 2.83
N ASN A 192 -16.77 -8.55 1.81
CA ASN A 192 -17.56 -9.03 0.68
C ASN A 192 -16.72 -9.56 -0.49
N VAL A 193 -15.39 -9.56 -0.34
CA VAL A 193 -14.44 -9.86 -1.42
C VAL A 193 -13.90 -11.30 -1.33
N PHE A 194 -14.03 -11.95 -0.17
CA PHE A 194 -13.65 -13.36 -0.03
C PHE A 194 -14.76 -14.29 -0.57
N PRO A 195 -14.48 -15.30 -1.43
CA PRO A 195 -13.19 -15.88 -1.78
C PRO A 195 -12.79 -15.61 -3.25
N LYS A 196 -12.62 -14.34 -3.67
CA LYS A 196 -12.28 -14.03 -5.07
C LYS A 196 -10.78 -14.09 -5.41
N PHE A 197 -9.89 -14.30 -4.45
CA PHE A 197 -8.44 -14.41 -4.72
C PHE A 197 -8.06 -15.77 -5.35
N VAL A 198 -8.81 -16.18 -6.37
CA VAL A 198 -8.54 -17.34 -7.20
C VAL A 198 -7.78 -16.85 -8.42
N ILE A 199 -6.60 -17.42 -8.66
CA ILE A 199 -5.65 -17.01 -9.71
C ILE A 199 -6.21 -17.22 -11.15
N SER A 200 -7.46 -17.67 -11.34
CA SER A 200 -7.99 -18.11 -12.63
C SER A 200 -8.04 -17.01 -13.68
N ASP A 201 -8.49 -15.79 -13.35
CA ASP A 201 -8.87 -14.79 -14.38
C ASP A 201 -8.26 -13.39 -14.23
N GLU A 202 -7.45 -13.16 -13.19
CA GLU A 202 -6.86 -11.84 -12.92
C GLU A 202 -5.45 -11.66 -13.52
N THR A 203 -5.14 -10.44 -13.94
CA THR A 203 -3.80 -10.04 -14.39
C THR A 203 -2.93 -9.82 -13.16
N ILE A 204 -2.05 -10.76 -12.84
CA ILE A 204 -1.18 -10.63 -11.66
C ILE A 204 0.03 -9.76 -12.00
N HIS A 205 0.24 -8.68 -11.25
CA HIS A 205 1.46 -7.87 -11.33
C HIS A 205 2.53 -8.47 -10.43
N ILE A 206 3.35 -9.32 -11.01
CA ILE A 206 4.55 -9.84 -10.36
C ILE A 206 5.66 -8.80 -10.50
N LYS A 207 6.36 -8.50 -9.40
CA LYS A 207 7.52 -7.61 -9.41
C LYS A 207 8.57 -8.11 -10.39
N ASN A 208 9.20 -7.20 -11.10
CA ASN A 208 10.38 -7.52 -11.92
C ASN A 208 11.54 -8.00 -11.04
N GLU A 209 12.57 -8.58 -11.66
CA GLU A 209 13.75 -9.10 -10.95
C GLU A 209 14.47 -8.03 -10.12
N GLU A 210 14.52 -6.79 -10.61
CA GLU A 210 15.22 -5.69 -9.93
C GLU A 210 14.55 -5.37 -8.58
N ASP A 211 13.21 -5.29 -8.58
CA ASP A 211 12.43 -4.99 -7.38
C ASP A 211 12.43 -6.16 -6.40
N GLN A 212 12.38 -7.41 -6.89
CA GLN A 212 12.58 -8.58 -6.04
C GLN A 212 14.00 -8.59 -5.42
N THR A 213 15.01 -8.25 -6.20
CA THR A 213 16.41 -8.13 -5.72
C THR A 213 16.56 -7.07 -4.64
N LYS A 214 15.94 -5.89 -4.81
CA LYS A 214 15.95 -4.82 -3.79
C LYS A 214 15.37 -5.28 -2.47
N GLU A 215 14.36 -6.14 -2.46
CA GLU A 215 13.79 -6.69 -1.24
C GLU A 215 14.73 -7.70 -0.57
N LEU A 216 15.40 -8.55 -1.35
CA LEU A 216 16.34 -9.55 -0.84
C LEU A 216 17.63 -8.91 -0.31
N ILE A 217 18.12 -7.82 -0.90
CA ILE A 217 19.31 -7.10 -0.39
C ILE A 217 19.11 -6.70 1.08
N LYS A 218 17.89 -6.30 1.47
CA LYS A 218 17.56 -5.89 2.85
C LYS A 218 17.71 -7.03 3.86
N THR A 219 17.79 -8.27 3.40
CA THR A 219 17.93 -9.48 4.23
C THR A 219 19.39 -9.89 4.43
N LEU A 220 20.32 -9.29 3.69
CA LEU A 220 21.76 -9.53 3.83
C LEU A 220 22.35 -8.61 4.90
N SER A 221 23.29 -9.12 5.69
CA SER A 221 23.98 -8.29 6.68
C SER A 221 25.01 -7.39 6.01
N MET A 222 24.97 -6.11 6.38
CA MET A 222 25.94 -5.07 5.99
C MET A 222 26.91 -4.72 7.12
N SER A 223 26.75 -5.30 8.31
CA SER A 223 27.47 -4.89 9.53
C SER A 223 28.99 -5.02 9.44
N ASN A 224 29.48 -5.84 8.52
CA ASN A 224 30.91 -6.13 8.35
C ASN A 224 31.58 -5.22 7.31
N ILE A 225 30.84 -4.31 6.67
CA ILE A 225 31.38 -3.40 5.66
C ILE A 225 32.15 -2.28 6.37
N LYS A 226 33.34 -1.98 5.86
CA LYS A 226 34.15 -0.87 6.37
C LYS A 226 33.36 0.44 6.27
N GLY A 227 33.35 1.21 7.37
CA GLY A 227 32.60 2.46 7.45
C GLY A 227 31.11 2.27 7.73
N TYR A 228 30.64 1.06 8.04
CA TYR A 228 29.28 0.83 8.50
C TYR A 228 28.98 1.73 9.72
N PRO A 229 27.86 2.47 9.72
CA PRO A 229 27.53 3.42 10.79
C PRO A 229 27.51 2.75 12.16
N THR A 230 28.13 3.41 13.14
CA THR A 230 28.11 2.95 14.54
C THR A 230 26.89 3.46 15.29
N ASN A 231 26.31 4.57 14.82
CA ASN A 231 25.07 5.11 15.33
C ASN A 231 23.95 4.94 14.30
N GLU A 232 23.06 3.98 14.54
CA GLU A 232 21.93 3.69 13.65
C GLU A 232 20.99 4.89 13.42
N ARG A 233 21.00 5.89 14.31
CA ARG A 233 20.14 7.09 14.23
C ARG A 233 20.79 8.27 13.51
N SER A 234 22.07 8.17 13.14
CA SER A 234 22.80 9.27 12.49
C SER A 234 22.54 9.29 10.99
N PHE A 235 21.68 10.21 10.53
CA PHE A 235 21.38 10.36 9.11
C PHE A 235 22.64 10.64 8.28
N ASP A 236 23.51 11.51 8.77
CA ASP A 236 24.73 11.92 8.05
C ASP A 236 25.74 10.77 7.90
N GLU A 237 25.89 9.92 8.93
CA GLU A 237 26.73 8.72 8.84
C GLU A 237 26.19 7.74 7.80
N TRP A 238 24.88 7.49 7.83
CA TRP A 238 24.23 6.63 6.85
C TRP A 238 24.34 7.18 5.42
N PHE A 239 24.19 8.50 5.25
CA PHE A 239 24.32 9.14 3.95
C PHE A 239 25.74 8.97 3.40
N ARG A 240 26.76 9.30 4.21
CA ARG A 240 28.17 9.12 3.81
C ARG A 240 28.53 7.67 3.53
N PHE A 241 28.03 6.74 4.32
CA PHE A 241 28.24 5.31 4.11
C PHE A 241 27.62 4.85 2.79
N LYS A 242 26.39 5.25 2.46
CA LYS A 242 25.73 4.87 1.21
C LYS A 242 26.40 5.46 -0.03
N GLU A 243 27.10 6.57 0.11
CA GLU A 243 27.91 7.17 -0.96
C GLU A 243 29.32 6.55 -1.09
N SER A 244 29.74 5.71 -0.14
CA SER A 244 31.08 5.12 -0.16
C SER A 244 31.24 4.05 -1.25
N GLU A 245 32.47 3.91 -1.74
CA GLU A 245 32.80 2.88 -2.72
C GLU A 245 32.67 1.47 -2.12
N GLU A 246 32.96 1.31 -0.83
CA GLU A 246 32.77 0.03 -0.14
C GLU A 246 31.30 -0.42 -0.13
N TYR A 247 30.35 0.51 0.08
CA TYR A 247 28.92 0.19 0.02
C TYR A 247 28.47 -0.12 -1.41
N LYS A 248 28.93 0.66 -2.41
CA LYS A 248 28.58 0.44 -3.82
C LYS A 248 29.08 -0.92 -4.32
N GLU A 249 30.31 -1.30 -3.99
CA GLU A 249 30.84 -2.63 -4.35
C GLU A 249 30.11 -3.74 -3.60
N TRP A 250 29.77 -3.54 -2.32
CA TRP A 250 28.93 -4.50 -1.59
C TRP A 250 27.55 -4.69 -2.24
N ILE A 251 26.88 -3.62 -2.68
CA ILE A 251 25.59 -3.72 -3.40
C ILE A 251 25.75 -4.55 -4.67
N LYS A 252 26.84 -4.33 -5.43
CA LYS A 252 27.13 -5.06 -6.66
C LYS A 252 27.38 -6.55 -6.38
N ASP A 253 28.12 -6.87 -5.33
CA ASP A 253 28.37 -8.26 -4.93
C ASP A 253 27.13 -8.94 -4.35
N ALA A 254 26.33 -8.22 -3.56
CA ALA A 254 25.04 -8.69 -3.06
C ALA A 254 24.11 -9.04 -4.23
N LYS A 255 24.01 -8.18 -5.25
CA LYS A 255 23.24 -8.48 -6.47
C LYS A 255 23.75 -9.74 -7.16
N LYS A 256 25.07 -9.88 -7.40
CA LYS A 256 25.65 -11.09 -8.01
C LYS A 256 25.31 -12.35 -7.21
N LEU A 257 25.41 -12.31 -5.88
CA LEU A 257 25.08 -13.44 -5.00
C LEU A 257 23.60 -13.81 -5.08
N ILE A 258 22.72 -12.81 -5.14
CA ILE A 258 21.28 -13.05 -5.26
C ILE A 258 20.96 -13.73 -6.59
N HIS A 259 21.45 -13.18 -7.69
CA HIS A 259 21.25 -13.73 -9.03
C HIS A 259 21.91 -15.11 -9.25
N SER A 260 22.95 -15.47 -8.47
CA SER A 260 23.55 -16.80 -8.55
C SER A 260 22.78 -17.89 -7.79
N LYS A 261 21.81 -17.50 -6.95
CA LYS A 261 21.06 -18.43 -6.10
C LYS A 261 19.55 -18.44 -6.36
N CYS A 262 19.00 -17.34 -6.85
CA CYS A 262 17.56 -17.18 -7.02
C CYS A 262 17.17 -17.28 -8.50
N ASP A 263 16.30 -18.23 -8.80
CA ASP A 263 15.60 -18.31 -10.07
C ASP A 263 14.33 -17.45 -9.95
N PHE A 264 14.41 -16.19 -10.38
CA PHE A 264 13.32 -15.24 -10.20
C PHE A 264 12.10 -15.62 -11.04
N ILE A 265 10.97 -15.82 -10.36
CA ILE A 265 9.67 -15.97 -11.00
C ILE A 265 9.13 -14.59 -11.31
N THR A 266 8.88 -14.31 -12.58
CA THR A 266 8.36 -13.01 -13.05
C THR A 266 7.06 -13.16 -13.85
N THR A 267 6.63 -14.39 -14.13
CA THR A 267 5.41 -14.66 -14.89
C THR A 267 4.35 -15.38 -14.06
N LYS A 268 3.07 -15.11 -14.39
CA LYS A 268 1.92 -15.80 -13.78
C LYS A 268 2.00 -17.32 -13.92
N GLY A 269 2.45 -17.82 -15.09
CA GLY A 269 2.56 -19.25 -15.36
C GLY A 269 3.55 -19.95 -14.43
N GLU A 270 4.73 -19.37 -14.24
CA GLU A 270 5.74 -19.87 -13.31
C GLU A 270 5.24 -19.85 -11.86
N PHE A 271 4.56 -18.77 -11.46
CA PHE A 271 3.98 -18.69 -10.11
C PHE A 271 2.92 -19.76 -9.87
N ILE A 272 2.03 -19.99 -10.84
CA ILE A 272 1.03 -21.06 -10.77
C ILE A 272 1.70 -22.42 -10.66
N ASN A 273 2.81 -22.65 -11.37
CA ASN A 273 3.56 -23.89 -11.28
C ASN A 273 4.19 -24.07 -9.89
N LEU A 274 4.73 -23.01 -9.29
CA LEU A 274 5.28 -23.02 -7.93
C LEU A 274 4.24 -23.45 -6.88
N ILE A 275 3.04 -22.87 -6.92
CA ILE A 275 1.99 -23.21 -5.94
C ILE A 275 1.28 -24.54 -6.26
N ARG A 276 1.53 -25.14 -7.43
CA ARG A 276 0.98 -26.46 -7.80
C ARG A 276 2.00 -27.59 -7.66
N SER A 277 3.29 -27.28 -7.51
CA SER A 277 4.30 -28.30 -7.27
C SER A 277 4.07 -28.94 -5.91
N LYS A 278 3.93 -30.27 -5.90
CA LYS A 278 3.77 -31.09 -4.69
C LYS A 278 5.11 -31.44 -4.08
#